data_AF-A0A957GGJ3-F1
#
_entry.id   AF-A0A957GGJ3-F1
#
_cell.length_a   1.000
_cell.length_b   1.000
_cell.length_c   1.000
_cell.angle_alpha   90.00
_cell.angle_beta   90.00
_cell.angle_gamma   90.00
#
_symmetry.space_group_name_H-M   'P 1'
#
loop_
_entity.id
_entity.type
_entity.pdbx_description
1 polymer ?
#
loop_
_entity_poly.entity_id
_entity_poly.type
_entity_poly.pdbx_seq_one_letter_code
_entity_poly.pdbx_strand_id
1 'polypeptide(L)'
;VAEPALHVLTVFPGLTRPAHARRYGPDNSREARRMPPEKLAELIYRAVQRRQKVLIPGWRNRLVALLGSLLPGLVEPVMRRSLYERLT
;
A
#
# COMPACT_ATOMS: atom_id res chain seq x y z
N VAL A 1 -31.74 -14.96 -14.32
CA VAL A 1 -30.59 -15.30 -13.44
C VAL A 1 -30.13 -13.99 -12.83
N ALA A 2 -30.20 -13.83 -11.51
CA ALA A 2 -29.71 -12.61 -10.86
C ALA A 2 -28.20 -12.55 -11.02
N GLU A 3 -27.66 -11.44 -11.54
CA GLU A 3 -26.21 -11.26 -11.62
C GLU A 3 -25.63 -11.32 -10.19
N PRO A 4 -24.57 -12.11 -9.96
CA PRO A 4 -23.93 -12.12 -8.66
C PRO A 4 -23.49 -10.69 -8.35
N ALA A 5 -23.93 -10.15 -7.21
CA ALA A 5 -23.64 -8.78 -6.81
C ALA A 5 -22.13 -8.53 -6.80
N LEU A 6 -21.64 -7.83 -7.82
CA LEU A 6 -20.21 -7.58 -8.04
C LEU A 6 -19.65 -6.79 -6.85
N HIS A 7 -18.64 -7.36 -6.20
CA HIS A 7 -17.92 -6.72 -5.10
C HIS A 7 -16.51 -6.41 -5.55
N VAL A 8 -16.08 -5.16 -5.37
CA VAL A 8 -14.76 -4.66 -5.77
C VAL A 8 -14.02 -4.14 -4.53
N LEU A 9 -12.76 -4.52 -4.40
CA LEU A 9 -11.84 -4.08 -3.36
C LEU A 9 -10.62 -3.42 -4.00
N THR A 10 -10.37 -2.15 -3.66
CA THR A 10 -9.12 -1.45 -4.03
C THR A 10 -8.11 -1.55 -2.90
N VAL A 11 -6.86 -1.91 -3.22
CA VAL A 11 -5.79 -2.11 -2.24
C VAL A 11 -4.68 -1.08 -2.46
N PHE A 12 -4.31 -0.36 -1.40
CA PHE A 12 -3.22 0.61 -1.39
C PHE A 12 -2.07 0.11 -0.50
N PRO A 13 -1.28 -0.87 -0.95
CA PRO A 13 -0.18 -1.40 -0.15
C PRO A 13 0.96 -0.38 -0.08
N GLY A 14 1.62 -0.32 1.08
CA GLY A 14 2.95 0.27 1.16
C GLY A 14 4.00 -0.67 0.55
N LEU A 15 5.28 -0.39 0.80
CA LEU A 15 6.38 -1.22 0.30
C LEU A 15 6.24 -2.68 0.73
N THR A 16 6.14 -3.57 -0.26
CA THR A 16 6.12 -5.02 -0.09
C THR A 16 7.49 -5.62 -0.43
N ARG A 17 7.73 -6.88 -0.06
CA ARG A 17 8.93 -7.66 -0.46
C ARG A 17 8.63 -8.65 -1.59
N PRO A 18 8.28 -8.21 -2.81
CA PRO A 18 8.16 -9.13 -3.93
C PRO A 18 9.55 -9.57 -4.38
N ALA A 19 9.63 -10.77 -4.97
CA ALA A 19 10.87 -11.31 -5.54
C ALA A 19 11.54 -10.34 -6.53
N HIS A 20 10.75 -9.59 -7.29
CA HIS A 20 11.23 -8.55 -8.21
C HIS A 20 12.00 -7.43 -7.48
N ALA A 21 11.44 -6.90 -6.38
CA ALA A 21 12.10 -5.82 -5.63
C ALA A 21 13.38 -6.30 -4.92
N ARG A 22 13.43 -7.57 -4.51
CA ARG A 22 14.66 -8.16 -3.97
C ARG A 22 15.75 -8.27 -5.02
N ARG A 23 15.40 -8.61 -6.26
CA ARG A 23 16.36 -8.85 -7.35
C ARG A 23 16.82 -7.58 -8.06
N TYR A 24 15.97 -6.57 -8.17
CA TYR A 24 16.21 -5.37 -8.97
C TYR A 24 16.08 -4.06 -8.18
N GLY A 25 15.84 -4.14 -6.87
CA GLY A 25 15.74 -2.95 -6.03
C GLY A 25 17.08 -2.22 -5.95
N PRO A 26 17.13 -0.89 -6.14
CA PRO A 26 18.37 -0.11 -6.07
C PRO A 26 19.00 -0.11 -4.67
N ASP A 27 18.19 -0.35 -3.63
CA ASP A 27 18.62 -0.47 -2.24
C ASP A 27 17.75 -1.50 -1.50
N ASN A 28 18.39 -2.56 -1.02
CA ASN A 28 17.77 -3.63 -0.23
C ASN A 28 18.13 -3.57 1.26
N SER A 29 18.92 -2.59 1.71
CA SER A 29 19.33 -2.45 3.11
C SER A 29 18.15 -2.37 4.09
N ARG A 30 16.97 -1.93 3.62
CA ARG A 30 15.73 -1.79 4.39
C ARG A 30 14.68 -2.85 4.06
N GLU A 31 15.04 -3.93 3.39
CA GLU A 31 14.12 -4.99 2.97
C GLU A 31 13.30 -5.53 4.15
N ALA A 32 13.91 -5.76 5.32
CA ALA A 32 13.23 -6.25 6.52
C ALA A 32 12.06 -5.37 7.00
N ARG A 33 12.05 -4.08 6.65
CA ARG A 33 10.97 -3.14 7.03
C ARG A 33 9.75 -3.22 6.10
N ARG A 34 9.86 -3.92 4.97
CA ARG A 34 8.79 -4.07 3.98
C ARG A 34 7.86 -5.23 4.35
N MET A 35 6.58 -5.14 3.98
CA MET A 35 5.60 -6.19 4.28
C MET A 35 5.87 -7.45 3.43
N PRO A 36 5.86 -8.67 4.00
CA PRO A 36 5.97 -9.89 3.21
C PRO A 36 4.68 -10.13 2.38
N PRO A 37 4.78 -10.70 1.18
CA PRO A 37 3.65 -10.86 0.27
C PRO A 37 2.54 -11.77 0.83
N GLU A 38 2.90 -12.80 1.59
CA GLU A 38 1.96 -13.72 2.25
C GLU A 38 1.06 -12.95 3.24
N LYS A 39 1.65 -11.98 3.95
CA LYS A 39 0.89 -11.14 4.87
C LYS A 39 -0.07 -10.22 4.14
N LEU A 40 0.33 -9.69 2.98
CA LEU A 40 -0.58 -8.89 2.16
C LEU A 40 -1.75 -9.74 1.64
N ALA A 41 -1.49 -10.97 1.18
CA ALA A 41 -2.53 -11.89 0.73
C ALA A 41 -3.53 -12.21 1.84
N GLU A 42 -3.06 -12.49 3.07
CA GLU A 42 -3.92 -12.72 4.24
C GLU A 42 -4.83 -11.51 4.53
N LEU A 43 -4.29 -10.29 4.45
CA LEU A 43 -5.05 -9.06 4.68
C LEU A 43 -6.11 -8.82 3.59
N ILE A 44 -5.78 -9.08 2.33
CA ILE A 44 -6.73 -8.99 1.20
C ILE A 44 -7.86 -9.99 1.40
N TYR A 45 -7.54 -11.25 1.71
CA TYR A 45 -8.54 -12.29 1.95
C TYR A 45 -9.53 -11.87 3.05
N ARG A 46 -9.03 -11.37 4.18
CA ARG A 46 -9.87 -10.88 5.28
C ARG A 46 -10.72 -9.67 4.88
N ALA A 47 -10.20 -8.77 4.06
CA ALA A 47 -10.94 -7.60 3.57
C ALA A 47 -12.08 -7.99 2.62
N VAL A 48 -11.84 -8.97 1.74
CA VAL A 48 -12.86 -9.56 0.85
C VAL A 48 -13.97 -10.20 1.65
N GLN A 49 -13.63 -11.02 2.65
CA GLN A 49 -14.64 -11.66 3.52
C GLN A 49 -15.51 -10.65 4.27
N ARG A 50 -14.97 -9.47 4.56
CA ARG A 50 -15.68 -8.35 5.20
C ARG A 50 -16.37 -7.42 4.21
N ARG A 51 -16.36 -7.73 2.92
CA ARG A 51 -16.86 -6.89 1.81
C ARG A 51 -16.35 -5.44 1.88
N GLN A 52 -15.10 -5.24 2.30
CA GLN A 52 -14.49 -3.92 2.30
C GLN A 52 -14.30 -3.41 0.88
N LYS A 53 -14.52 -2.11 0.66
CA LYS A 53 -14.27 -1.46 -0.65
C LYS A 53 -12.83 -0.98 -0.81
N VAL A 54 -12.17 -0.68 0.31
CA VAL A 54 -10.81 -0.14 0.36
C VAL A 54 -10.00 -0.83 1.45
N LEU A 55 -8.78 -1.21 1.13
CA LEU A 55 -7.80 -1.74 2.08
C LEU A 55 -6.50 -0.93 2.02
N ILE A 56 -6.12 -0.35 3.16
CA ILE A 56 -4.80 0.27 3.38
C ILE A 56 -4.07 -0.58 4.43
N PRO A 57 -3.16 -1.48 4.02
CA PRO A 57 -2.39 -2.35 4.91
C PRO A 57 -1.36 -1.56 5.73
N GLY A 58 -1.33 -1.79 7.04
CA GLY A 58 -0.35 -1.18 7.96
C GLY A 58 -0.80 0.15 8.56
N TRP A 59 -0.57 0.32 9.87
CA TRP A 59 -1.02 1.49 10.62
C TRP A 59 -0.38 2.80 10.15
N ARG A 60 0.92 2.76 9.81
CA ARG A 60 1.64 3.93 9.28
C ARG A 60 1.04 4.42 7.97
N ASN A 61 0.71 3.50 7.07
CA ASN A 61 0.11 3.83 5.77
C ASN A 61 -1.29 4.42 5.95
N ARG A 62 -2.08 3.91 6.89
CA ARG A 62 -3.39 4.48 7.24
C ARG A 62 -3.25 5.90 7.79
N LEU A 63 -2.26 6.14 8.63
CA LEU A 63 -2.03 7.45 9.22
C LEU A 63 -1.60 8.47 8.15
N VAL A 64 -0.72 8.08 7.22
CA VAL A 64 -0.34 8.93 6.08
C VAL A 64 -1.54 9.20 5.17
N ALA A 65 -2.36 8.19 4.87
CA ALA A 65 -3.56 8.38 4.06
C ALA A 65 -4.56 9.35 4.72
N LEU A 66 -4.75 9.22 6.03
CA LEU A 66 -5.59 10.14 6.80
C LEU A 66 -5.03 11.56 6.77
N LEU A 67 -3.75 11.75 7.04
CA LEU A 67 -3.11 13.07 6.98
C LEU A 67 -3.16 13.66 5.58
N GLY A 68 -2.97 12.87 4.53
CA GLY A 68 -3.07 13.33 3.14
C GLY A 68 -4.49 13.78 2.77
N SER A 69 -5.51 13.10 3.31
CA SER A 69 -6.91 13.51 3.11
C SER A 69 -7.31 14.77 3.87
N LEU A 70 -6.70 15.02 5.05
CA LEU A 70 -7.05 16.16 5.91
C LEU A 70 -6.19 17.40 5.64
N LEU A 71 -4.91 17.20 5.31
CA LEU A 71 -3.88 18.23 5.20
C LEU A 71 -3.02 18.02 3.94
N PRO A 72 -3.62 18.06 2.73
CA PRO A 72 -2.91 17.73 1.49
C PRO A 72 -1.66 18.60 1.28
N GLY A 73 -1.73 19.89 1.59
CA GLY A 73 -0.62 20.84 1.43
C GLY A 73 0.62 20.55 2.29
N LEU A 74 0.51 19.75 3.34
CA LEU A 74 1.66 19.32 4.16
C LEU A 74 2.26 17.99 3.66
N VAL A 75 1.43 17.10 3.11
CA VAL A 75 1.83 15.75 2.69
C VAL A 75 2.41 15.73 1.27
N GLU A 76 1.85 16.55 0.36
CA GLU A 76 2.30 16.63 -1.03
C GLU A 76 3.79 16.99 -1.20
N PRO A 77 4.35 18.01 -0.52
CA PRO A 77 5.77 18.35 -0.66
C PRO A 77 6.68 17.22 -0.18
N VAL A 78 6.30 16.52 0.89
CA VAL A 78 7.04 15.38 1.44
C VAL A 78 7.02 14.19 0.48
N MET A 79 5.84 13.87 -0.08
CA MET A 79 5.72 12.82 -1.10
C MET A 79 6.54 13.17 -2.34
N ARG A 80 6.40 14.40 -2.86
CA ARG A 80 7.17 14.89 -4.01
C ARG A 80 8.66 14.71 -3.76
N ARG A 81 9.16 15.16 -2.61
CA ARG A 81 10.56 15.00 -2.24
C ARG A 81 10.99 13.53 -2.23
N SER A 82 10.23 12.67 -1.58
CA SER A 82 10.55 11.23 -1.43
C SER A 82 10.58 10.44 -2.74
N LEU A 83 9.76 10.85 -3.73
CA LEU A 83 9.64 10.18 -5.02
C LEU A 83 10.62 10.73 -6.06
N TYR A 84 10.78 12.06 -6.11
CA TYR A 84 11.57 12.73 -7.16
C TYR A 84 13.05 12.88 -6.82
N GLU A 85 13.46 13.05 -5.55
CA GLU A 85 14.89 13.14 -5.19
C GLU A 85 15.68 11.83 -5.43
N ARG A 86 15.00 10.73 -5.79
CA ARG A 86 15.66 9.46 -6.13
C ARG A 86 15.77 9.19 -7.63
N LEU A 87 15.24 10.08 -8.47
CA LEU A 87 15.20 9.95 -9.93
C LEU A 87 16.09 10.97 -10.66
N THR A 88 16.73 11.87 -9.91
CA THR A 88 17.68 12.87 -10.40
C THR A 88 18.99 12.69 -9.65
#